data_AF-A0AAX0S446-F1
#
_entry.id   AF-A0AAX0S446-F1
#
_cell.length_a   1.000
_cell.length_b   1.000
_cell.length_c   1.000
_cell.angle_alpha   90.00
_cell.angle_beta   90.00
_cell.angle_gamma   90.00
#
_symmetry.space_group_name_H-M   'P 1'
#
loop_
_entity.id
_entity.type
_entity.pdbx_description
1 polymer ?
#
loop_
_entity_poly.entity_id
_entity_poly.type
_entity_poly.pdbx_seq_one_letter_code
_entity_poly.pdbx_strand_id
1 'polypeptide(L)'
;MAPICIKNTGKYGRGVYSTRDIKKGELIEVSPVLISPEKEWEYLEKTILFNYCFFLGDHNDIAIALGYGALFNHSYTPNATFDL
;
A
#
# COMPACT_ATOMS: atom_id res chain seq x y z
N MET A 1 17.37 -9.67 8.49
CA MET A 1 16.53 -8.48 8.75
C MET A 1 15.58 -8.31 7.58
N ALA A 2 14.35 -7.86 7.83
CA ALA A 2 13.43 -7.49 6.75
C ALA A 2 14.08 -6.43 5.85
N PRO A 3 13.85 -6.44 4.51
CA PRO A 3 14.50 -5.52 3.58
C PRO A 3 14.05 -4.06 3.76
N ILE A 4 13.07 -3.82 4.63
CA ILE A 4 12.43 -2.53 4.82
C ILE A 4 12.22 -2.19 6.30
N CYS A 5 12.06 -0.89 6.56
CA CYS A 5 11.62 -0.33 7.84
C CYS A 5 10.67 0.85 7.59
N ILE A 6 9.87 1.20 8.61
CA ILE A 6 8.97 2.35 8.57
C ILE A 6 9.64 3.56 9.22
N LYS A 7 9.57 4.71 8.56
CA LYS A 7 10.06 5.99 9.08
C LYS A 7 8.97 7.05 9.00
N ASN A 8 9.02 8.05 9.89
CA ASN A 8 8.28 9.28 9.71
C ASN A 8 9.08 10.22 8.80
N THR A 9 8.45 10.69 7.73
CA THR A 9 9.04 11.52 6.66
C THR A 9 8.73 13.01 6.82
N GLY A 10 8.04 13.39 7.90
CA GLY A 10 7.54 14.74 8.12
C GLY A 10 6.39 15.04 7.17
N LYS A 11 6.69 15.64 6.01
CA LYS A 11 5.69 16.16 5.06
C LYS A 11 4.68 15.11 4.60
N TYR A 12 5.09 13.85 4.43
CA TYR A 12 4.24 12.78 3.89
C TYR A 12 3.85 11.75 4.96
N GLY A 13 4.05 12.05 6.24
CA GLY A 13 3.75 11.11 7.33
C GLY A 13 4.66 9.88 7.28
N ARG A 14 4.09 8.68 7.45
CA ARG A 14 4.85 7.42 7.44
C ARG A 14 5.29 7.05 6.02
N GLY A 15 6.42 6.37 5.90
CA GLY A 15 6.87 5.81 4.63
C GLY A 15 7.78 4.60 4.82
N VAL A 16 7.84 3.77 3.79
CA VAL A 16 8.70 2.58 3.73
C VAL A 16 10.08 2.94 3.18
N TYR A 17 11.14 2.53 3.87
CA TYR A 17 12.54 2.73 3.47
C TYR A 17 13.29 1.40 3.47
N SER A 18 14.20 1.22 2.52
CA SER A 18 15.07 0.05 2.52
C SER A 18 16.08 0.07 3.68
N THR A 19 16.41 -1.11 4.19
CA THR A 19 17.45 -1.32 5.23
C THR A 19 18.74 -1.87 4.65
N ARG A 20 18.72 -2.25 3.36
CA ARG A 20 19.83 -2.75 2.55
C ARG A 20 19.56 -2.49 1.08
N ASP A 21 20.52 -2.82 0.22
CA ASP A 21 20.31 -2.84 -1.23
C ASP A 21 19.25 -3.90 -1.61
N ILE A 22 18.35 -3.54 -2.51
CA ILE A 22 17.28 -4.38 -3.07
C ILE A 22 17.48 -4.43 -4.59
N LYS A 23 17.55 -5.63 -5.17
CA LYS A 23 17.75 -5.77 -6.63
C LYS A 23 16.45 -5.47 -7.38
N LYS A 24 16.57 -5.04 -8.64
CA LYS A 24 15.40 -4.86 -9.51
C LYS A 24 14.65 -6.20 -9.66
N GLY A 25 13.34 -6.18 -9.39
CA GLY A 25 12.48 -7.37 -9.44
C GLY A 25 12.52 -8.24 -8.18
N GLU A 26 13.28 -7.85 -7.14
CA GLU A 26 13.28 -8.55 -5.87
C GLU A 26 11.98 -8.25 -5.10
N LEU A 27 11.36 -9.30 -4.54
CA LEU A 27 10.19 -9.17 -3.68
C LEU A 27 10.53 -8.38 -2.41
N ILE A 28 9.80 -7.28 -2.19
CA ILE A 28 10.02 -6.39 -1.05
C ILE A 28 9.17 -6.82 0.15
N GLU A 29 7.87 -7.02 -0.08
CA GLU A 29 6.87 -7.29 0.96
C GLU A 29 5.66 -8.00 0.35
N VAL A 30 4.95 -8.79 1.17
CA VAL A 30 3.68 -9.42 0.82
C VAL A 30 2.65 -9.05 1.88
N SER A 31 1.63 -8.30 1.47
CA SER A 31 0.53 -7.89 2.32
C SER A 31 -0.71 -8.76 2.08
N PRO A 32 -1.23 -9.44 3.11
CA PRO A 32 -2.62 -9.89 3.10
C PRO A 32 -3.56 -8.69 2.91
N VAL A 33 -4.65 -8.90 2.19
CA VAL A 33 -5.65 -7.86 1.93
C VAL A 33 -6.97 -8.15 2.63
N LEU A 34 -7.61 -7.11 3.14
CA LEU A 34 -9.02 -7.13 3.50
C LEU A 34 -9.82 -6.58 2.32
N ILE A 35 -10.71 -7.41 1.75
CA ILE A 35 -11.57 -7.01 0.63
C ILE A 35 -12.88 -6.48 1.17
N SER A 36 -13.26 -5.28 0.72
CA SER A 36 -14.54 -4.66 0.96
C SER A 36 -15.30 -4.56 -0.36
N PRO A 37 -16.56 -5.02 -0.42
CA PRO A 37 -17.35 -5.02 -1.64
C PRO A 37 -17.73 -3.59 -2.08
N GLU A 38 -18.04 -3.39 -3.36
CA GLU A 38 -18.48 -2.09 -3.93
C GLU A 38 -19.57 -1.39 -3.11
N LYS A 39 -20.56 -2.15 -2.62
CA LYS A 39 -21.68 -1.63 -1.81
C LYS A 39 -21.25 -0.91 -0.51
N GLU A 40 -20.01 -1.12 -0.05
CA GLU A 40 -19.48 -0.50 1.16
C GLU A 40 -18.66 0.77 0.89
N TRP A 41 -18.46 1.13 -0.39
CA TRP A 41 -17.68 2.31 -0.80
C TRP A 41 -18.19 3.61 -0.17
N GLU A 42 -19.50 3.81 -0.16
CA GLU A 42 -20.13 5.02 0.38
C GLU A 42 -19.83 5.23 1.87
N TYR A 43 -19.45 4.17 2.60
CA TYR A 43 -19.04 4.26 3.99
C TYR A 43 -17.54 4.48 4.09
N LEU A 44 -16.75 3.77 3.29
CA LEU A 44 -15.29 3.84 3.34
C LEU A 44 -14.75 5.20 2.88
N GLU A 45 -15.34 5.81 1.84
CA GLU A 45 -14.96 7.14 1.34
C GLU A 45 -15.08 8.25 2.40
N LYS A 46 -15.91 8.02 3.42
CA LYS A 46 -16.11 8.94 4.55
C LYS A 46 -15.03 8.76 5.64
N THR A 47 -14.08 7.85 5.45
CA THR A 47 -13.04 7.51 6.43
C THR A 47 -11.63 7.73 5.86
N ILE A 48 -10.65 7.79 6.76
CA ILE A 48 -9.23 7.88 6.37
C ILE A 48 -8.76 6.63 5.60
N LEU A 49 -9.44 5.48 5.74
CA LEU A 49 -9.03 4.22 5.11
C LEU A 49 -9.10 4.30 3.58
N PHE A 50 -9.99 5.13 3.03
CA PHE A 50 -10.14 5.28 1.58
C PHE A 50 -8.85 5.72 0.88
N ASN A 51 -8.02 6.51 1.57
CA ASN A 51 -6.72 6.96 1.05
C ASN A 51 -5.66 5.84 0.97
N TYR A 52 -5.99 4.65 1.46
CA TYR A 52 -5.10 3.48 1.54
C TYR A 52 -5.66 2.25 0.81
N CYS A 53 -6.80 2.40 0.13
CA CYS A 53 -7.46 1.33 -0.60
C CYS A 53 -6.86 1.15 -2.00
N PHE A 54 -6.87 -0.10 -2.47
CA PHE A 54 -6.53 -0.50 -3.83
C PHE A 54 -7.81 -0.95 -4.53
N PHE A 55 -7.99 -0.54 -5.78
CA PHE A 55 -9.14 -0.95 -6.59
C PHE A 55 -8.89 -2.32 -7.22
N LEU A 56 -9.85 -3.25 -7.06
CA LEU A 56 -9.84 -4.58 -7.66
C LEU A 56 -10.77 -4.57 -8.88
N GLY A 57 -10.16 -4.67 -10.07
CA GLY A 57 -10.77 -4.27 -11.35
C GLY A 57 -12.08 -4.95 -11.77
N ASP A 58 -12.32 -6.19 -11.36
CA ASP A 58 -13.40 -7.00 -11.95
C ASP A 58 -14.77 -6.78 -11.31
N HIS A 59 -14.81 -6.27 -10.08
CA HIS A 59 -16.04 -6.17 -9.29
C HIS A 59 -16.24 -4.81 -8.59
N ASN A 60 -15.45 -3.80 -8.97
CA ASN A 60 -15.36 -2.53 -8.25
C ASN A 60 -15.11 -2.72 -6.73
N ASP A 61 -14.54 -3.85 -6.33
CA ASP A 61 -14.20 -4.09 -4.94
C ASP A 61 -12.95 -3.30 -4.57
N ILE A 62 -12.78 -3.00 -3.29
CA ILE A 62 -11.57 -2.35 -2.80
C ILE A 62 -10.87 -3.22 -1.76
N ALA A 63 -9.55 -3.20 -1.81
CA ALA A 63 -8.68 -3.94 -0.92
C ALA A 63 -7.90 -2.98 -0.02
N ILE A 64 -7.84 -3.30 1.27
CA ILE A 64 -6.92 -2.64 2.21
C ILE A 64 -5.77 -3.61 2.47
N ALA A 65 -4.56 -3.21 2.08
CA ALA A 65 -3.35 -3.96 2.39
C ALA A 65 -3.02 -3.85 3.87
N LEU A 66 -3.00 -4.99 4.58
CA LEU A 66 -2.82 -5.01 6.03
C LEU A 66 -1.38 -4.88 6.47
N GLY A 67 -0.43 -5.52 5.77
CA GLY A 67 1.00 -5.51 6.11
C GLY A 67 1.63 -4.13 6.00
N TYR A 68 2.63 -3.98 5.13
CA TYR A 68 3.21 -2.67 4.84
C TYR A 68 2.77 -2.08 3.50
N GLY A 69 1.97 -2.80 2.70
CA GLY A 69 1.52 -2.38 1.37
C GLY A 69 0.87 -1.00 1.37
N ALA A 70 -0.01 -0.72 2.34
CA ALA A 70 -0.68 0.58 2.47
C ALA A 70 0.25 1.72 2.98
N LEU A 71 1.49 1.44 3.38
CA LEU A 71 2.43 2.44 3.88
C LEU A 71 3.47 2.88 2.84
N PHE A 72 3.47 2.29 1.65
CA PHE A 72 4.27 2.79 0.54
C PHE A 72 3.67 4.10 0.03
N ASN A 73 4.43 5.19 0.14
CA ASN A 73 4.00 6.48 -0.40
C ASN A 73 4.05 6.49 -1.93
N HIS A 74 3.18 7.30 -2.53
CA HIS A 74 3.17 7.52 -3.97
C HIS A 74 4.27 8.49 -4.42
N SER A 75 4.75 8.31 -5.64
CA SER A 75 5.72 9.19 -6.29
C SER A 75 5.43 9.23 -7.80
N TYR A 76 5.69 10.38 -8.44
CA TYR A 76 5.68 10.49 -9.90
C TYR A 76 6.88 9.78 -10.56
N THR A 77 7.89 9.41 -9.77
CA THR A 77 9.05 8.61 -10.18
C THR A 77 9.19 7.41 -9.24
N PRO A 78 8.26 6.43 -9.30
CA PRO A 78 8.25 5.30 -8.39
C PRO A 78 9.45 4.38 -8.63
N ASN A 79 9.94 3.75 -7.57
CA ASN A 79 11.03 2.77 -7.60
C ASN A 79 10.60 1.36 -7.17
N ALA A 80 9.30 1.17 -6.91
CA ALA A 80 8.66 -0.10 -6.61
C ALA A 80 7.31 -0.15 -7.32
N THR A 81 6.87 -1.36 -7.64
CA THR A 81 5.54 -1.67 -8.20
C THR A 81 4.89 -2.74 -7.33
N PHE A 82 3.58 -2.88 -7.42
CA PHE A 82 2.83 -3.95 -6.79
C PHE A 82 2.03 -4.70 -7.86
N ASP A 83 1.77 -5.97 -7.59
CA ASP A 83 0.85 -6.82 -8.34
C ASP A 83 -0.27 -7.23 -7.38
N LEU A 84 -1.51 -7.27 -7.89
CA LEU A 84 -2.73 -7.67 -7.16
C LEU A 84 -3.04 -9.15 -7.41
#